data_AF-A0A6L3EM22-F1
#
_entry.id   AF-A0A6L3EM22-F1
#
_cell.length_a   1.000
_cell.length_b   1.000
_cell.length_c   1.000
_cell.angle_alpha   90.00
_cell.angle_beta   90.00
_cell.angle_gamma   90.00
#
_symmetry.space_group_name_H-M   'P 1'
#
loop_
_entity.id
_entity.type
_entity.pdbx_description
1 polymer ?
#
loop_
_entity_poly.entity_id
_entity_poly.type
_entity_poly.pdbx_seq_one_letter_code
_entity_poly.pdbx_strand_id
1 'polypeptide(L)'
;MAPGDAVEILAGESGAANPEYMDNLREKFGLDKPLYVQLGNYLWNLVQLDLGYSFRHNMGVAELIMDRVPATLLLMGATITLSTLLGIVFGVLAAKNAFRL
;
A
#
# COMPACT_ATOMS: atom_id res chain seq x y z
N MET A 1 -17.09 15.88 -12.81
CA MET A 1 -15.92 14.98 -12.81
C MET A 1 -14.81 15.71 -12.08
N ALA A 2 -14.19 15.10 -11.08
CA ALA A 2 -13.08 15.74 -10.37
C ALA A 2 -11.85 15.78 -11.30
N PRO A 3 -11.08 16.88 -11.34
CA PRO A 3 -9.79 16.90 -12.03
C PRO A 3 -8.87 15.83 -11.43
N GLY A 4 -8.20 15.01 -12.26
CA GLY A 4 -7.31 13.94 -11.80
C GLY A 4 -8.02 12.60 -11.54
N ASP A 5 -8.94 12.22 -12.42
CA ASP A 5 -9.58 10.89 -12.41
C ASP A 5 -8.53 9.76 -12.51
N ALA A 6 -8.79 8.61 -11.88
CA ALA A 6 -7.85 7.49 -11.84
C ALA A 6 -7.44 7.03 -13.25
N VAL A 7 -8.36 7.11 -14.21
CA VAL A 7 -8.09 6.81 -15.63
C VAL A 7 -7.14 7.80 -16.26
N GLU A 8 -7.19 9.08 -15.90
CA GLU A 8 -6.30 10.12 -16.42
C GLU A 8 -4.86 9.90 -15.95
N ILE A 9 -4.69 9.50 -14.69
CA ILE A 9 -3.38 9.16 -14.12
C ILE A 9 -2.81 7.89 -14.78
N LEU A 10 -3.63 6.84 -14.92
CA LEU A 10 -3.19 5.58 -15.52
C LEU A 10 -2.91 5.70 -17.03
N ALA A 11 -3.72 6.47 -17.77
CA ALA A 11 -3.49 6.77 -19.18
C ALA A 11 -2.23 7.63 -19.38
N GLY A 12 -1.97 8.58 -18.47
CA GLY A 12 -0.75 9.38 -18.46
C GLY A 12 0.51 8.54 -18.19
N GLU A 13 0.46 7.62 -17.23
CA GLU A 13 1.58 6.71 -16.91
C GLU A 13 1.87 5.70 -18.03
N SER A 14 0.87 5.30 -18.82
CA SER A 14 1.02 4.34 -19.91
C SER A 14 1.37 4.96 -21.27
N GLY A 15 1.40 6.30 -21.38
CA GLY A 15 1.62 7.01 -22.64
C GLY A 15 0.47 6.89 -23.64
N ALA A 16 -0.67 6.31 -23.22
CA ALA A 16 -1.85 6.04 -24.04
C ALA A 16 -3.00 6.98 -23.64
N ALA A 17 -2.89 8.25 -24.02
CA ALA A 17 -3.91 9.27 -23.77
C ALA A 17 -5.03 9.30 -24.84
N ASN A 18 -5.40 8.15 -25.41
CA ASN A 18 -6.52 8.08 -26.36
C ASN A 18 -7.86 8.12 -25.58
N PRO A 19 -8.77 9.08 -25.87
CA PRO A 19 -10.09 9.16 -25.22
C PRO A 19 -10.89 7.85 -25.26
N GLU A 20 -10.84 7.12 -26.37
CA GLU A 20 -11.56 5.85 -26.53
C GLU A 20 -11.01 4.75 -25.61
N TYR A 21 -9.69 4.73 -25.40
CA TYR A 21 -9.04 3.82 -24.45
C TYR A 21 -9.41 4.17 -23.02
N MET A 22 -9.48 5.45 -22.68
CA MET A 22 -9.87 5.93 -21.36
C MET A 22 -11.32 5.57 -21.03
N ASP A 23 -12.25 5.71 -21.97
CA ASP A 23 -13.66 5.36 -21.74
C ASP A 23 -13.87 3.86 -21.57
N ASN A 24 -13.17 3.04 -22.37
CA ASN A 24 -13.11 1.59 -22.15
C ASN A 24 -12.56 1.25 -20.75
N LEU A 25 -11.58 2.02 -20.27
CA LEU A 25 -10.97 1.83 -18.96
C LEU A 25 -11.96 2.20 -17.83
N ARG A 26 -12.76 3.26 -18.00
CA ARG A 26 -13.81 3.65 -17.06
C ARG A 26 -14.88 2.59 -16.92
N GLU A 27 -15.38 2.07 -18.04
CA GLU A 27 -16.40 1.03 -18.06
C GLU A 27 -15.86 -0.26 -17.41
N LYS A 28 -14.63 -0.67 -17.78
CA LYS A 28 -13.99 -1.85 -17.22
C LYS A 28 -13.80 -1.78 -15.70
N PHE A 29 -13.56 -0.59 -15.15
CA PHE A 29 -13.41 -0.37 -13.71
C PHE A 29 -14.71 0.01 -13.00
N GLY A 30 -15.83 0.12 -13.72
CA GLY A 30 -17.09 0.56 -13.13
C GLY A 30 -17.05 1.99 -12.62
N LEU A 31 -16.11 2.82 -13.12
CA LEU A 31 -15.97 4.23 -12.72
C LEU A 31 -17.09 5.10 -13.29
N ASP A 32 -17.83 4.57 -14.28
CA ASP A 32 -19.08 5.09 -14.82
C ASP A 32 -20.28 4.92 -13.86
N LYS A 33 -20.18 4.02 -12.88
CA LYS A 33 -21.26 3.72 -11.94
C LYS A 33 -21.34 4.76 -10.82
N PRO A 34 -22.51 4.96 -10.18
CA PRO A 34 -22.62 5.81 -9.00
C PRO A 34 -21.65 5.39 -7.87
N LEU A 35 -21.10 6.36 -7.14
CA LEU A 35 -20.06 6.12 -6.12
C LEU A 35 -20.44 5.06 -5.06
N TYR A 36 -21.71 5.01 -4.66
CA TYR A 36 -22.17 4.01 -3.69
C TYR A 36 -22.08 2.58 -4.22
N VAL A 37 -22.26 2.38 -5.54
CA VAL A 37 -22.08 1.07 -6.20
C VAL A 37 -20.61 0.71 -6.26
N GLN A 38 -19.74 1.66 -6.59
CA GLN A 38 -18.30 1.45 -6.62
C GLN A 38 -17.77 1.03 -5.23
N LEU A 39 -18.17 1.77 -4.20
CA LEU A 39 -17.81 1.45 -2.81
C LEU A 39 -18.39 0.10 -2.37
N GLY A 40 -19.64 -0.19 -2.70
CA GLY A 40 -20.29 -1.46 -2.37
C GLY A 40 -19.54 -2.65 -2.98
N ASN A 41 -19.18 -2.57 -4.27
CA ASN A 41 -18.40 -3.61 -4.94
C ASN A 41 -16.99 -3.74 -4.34
N TYR A 42 -16.33 -2.62 -4.04
CA TYR A 42 -15.01 -2.63 -3.40
C TYR A 42 -15.04 -3.34 -2.05
N LEU A 43 -16.00 -2.98 -1.19
CA LEU A 43 -16.14 -3.61 0.13
C LEU A 43 -16.50 -5.11 0.01
N TRP A 44 -17.36 -5.46 -0.95
CA TRP A 44 -17.72 -6.86 -1.21
C TRP A 44 -16.50 -7.70 -1.60
N ASN A 45 -15.65 -7.19 -2.50
CA ASN A 45 -14.42 -7.84 -2.91
C ASN A 45 -13.42 -7.93 -1.75
N LEU A 46 -13.30 -6.87 -0.95
CA LEU A 46 -12.42 -6.83 0.22
C LEU A 46 -12.77 -7.92 1.25
N VAL A 47 -14.06 -8.16 1.50
CA VAL A 47 -14.53 -9.23 2.39
C VAL A 47 -14.17 -10.62 1.87
N GLN A 48 -14.07 -10.79 0.55
CA GLN A 48 -13.59 -12.01 -0.10
C GLN A 48 -12.06 -12.09 -0.20
N LEU A 49 -11.35 -11.12 0.40
CA LEU A 49 -9.89 -10.98 0.31
C LEU A 49 -9.39 -10.73 -1.12
N ASP A 50 -10.28 -10.29 -2.02
CA ASP A 50 -9.90 -9.79 -3.33
C ASP A 50 -9.57 -8.30 -3.22
N LEU A 51 -8.27 -8.02 -3.15
CA LEU A 51 -7.73 -6.66 -3.10
C LEU A 51 -7.67 -5.98 -4.48
N GLY A 52 -8.01 -6.71 -5.54
CA GLY A 52 -7.98 -6.23 -6.91
C GLY A 52 -6.59 -6.27 -7.56
N TYR A 53 -6.46 -5.52 -8.65
CA TYR A 53 -5.30 -5.51 -9.55
C TYR A 53 -4.59 -4.15 -9.55
N SER A 54 -3.27 -4.17 -9.49
CA SER A 54 -2.43 -2.97 -9.58
C SER A 54 -2.03 -2.72 -11.04
N PHE A 55 -2.61 -1.70 -11.66
CA PHE A 55 -2.28 -1.33 -13.05
C PHE A 55 -0.87 -0.76 -13.19
N ARG A 56 -0.38 -0.07 -12.16
CA ARG A 56 1.00 0.46 -12.15
C ARG A 56 2.05 -0.66 -12.15
N HIS A 57 1.77 -1.76 -11.44
CA HIS A 57 2.70 -2.88 -11.30
C HIS A 57 2.35 -4.10 -12.15
N ASN A 58 1.24 -4.05 -12.90
CA ASN A 58 0.73 -5.14 -13.72
C ASN A 58 0.64 -6.50 -13.00
N MET A 59 0.13 -6.49 -11.76
CA MET A 59 -0.04 -7.71 -10.95
C MET A 59 -1.13 -7.54 -9.90
N GLY A 60 -1.55 -8.64 -9.27
CA GLY A 60 -2.52 -8.62 -8.18
C GLY A 60 -2.01 -7.82 -6.98
N VAL A 61 -2.89 -7.06 -6.32
CA VAL A 61 -2.50 -6.25 -5.15
C VAL A 61 -2.03 -7.14 -4.00
N ALA A 62 -2.65 -8.30 -3.80
CA ALA A 62 -2.24 -9.25 -2.78
C ALA A 62 -0.82 -9.79 -3.01
N GLU A 63 -0.49 -10.17 -4.25
CA GLU A 63 0.85 -10.61 -4.65
C GLU A 63 1.88 -9.50 -4.43
N LEU A 64 1.56 -8.29 -4.88
CA LEU A 64 2.40 -7.11 -4.71
C LEU A 64 2.69 -6.79 -3.23
N ILE A 65 1.73 -7.02 -2.33
CA ILE A 65 1.93 -6.88 -0.88
C ILE A 65 2.85 -7.99 -0.38
N MET A 66 2.60 -9.24 -0.76
CA MET A 66 3.40 -10.39 -0.34
C MET A 66 4.87 -10.28 -0.76
N ASP A 67 5.15 -9.68 -1.92
CA ASP A 67 6.53 -9.40 -2.37
C ASP A 67 7.27 -8.41 -1.46
N ARG A 68 6.55 -7.50 -0.78
CA ARG A 68 7.13 -6.45 0.07
C ARG A 68 7.19 -6.81 1.55
N VAL A 69 6.34 -7.73 1.99
CA VAL A 69 6.25 -8.16 3.40
C VAL A 69 7.60 -8.68 3.94
N PRO A 70 8.34 -9.58 3.26
CA PRO A 70 9.59 -10.13 3.80
C PRO A 70 10.65 -9.08 4.09
N ALA A 71 10.85 -8.12 3.17
CA ALA A 71 11.83 -7.04 3.36
C ALA A 71 11.44 -6.15 4.55
N THR A 72 10.15 -5.83 4.67
CA THR A 72 9.63 -5.01 5.78
C THR A 72 9.82 -5.71 7.13
N LEU A 73 9.49 -7.00 7.21
CA LEU A 73 9.68 -7.81 8.42
C LEU A 73 11.15 -7.93 8.81
N LEU A 74 12.05 -8.10 7.84
CA LEU A 74 13.49 -8.16 8.10
C LEU A 74 13.99 -6.85 8.70
N LEU A 75 13.61 -5.71 8.10
CA LEU A 75 13.99 -4.39 8.59
C LEU A 75 13.42 -4.12 9.98
N MET A 76 12.13 -4.38 10.19
CA MET A 76 11.49 -4.24 11.50
C MET A 76 12.16 -5.10 12.56
N GLY A 77 12.41 -6.37 12.26
CA GLY A 77 13.06 -7.31 13.17
C GLY A 77 14.48 -6.87 13.54
N ALA A 78 15.27 -6.41 12.56
CA ALA A 78 16.60 -5.89 12.80
C ALA A 78 16.57 -4.65 13.69
N THR A 79 15.68 -3.70 13.41
CA THR A 79 15.53 -2.47 14.21
C THR A 79 15.10 -2.77 15.64
N ILE A 80 14.10 -3.61 15.85
CA ILE A 80 13.62 -3.99 17.19
C ILE A 80 14.75 -4.68 17.96
N THR A 81 15.46 -5.61 17.33
CA THR A 81 16.56 -6.33 17.98
C THR A 81 17.67 -5.37 18.41
N LEU A 82 18.15 -4.53 17.49
CA LEU A 82 19.26 -3.61 17.77
C LEU A 82 18.86 -2.55 18.81
N SER A 83 17.68 -1.94 18.66
CA SER A 83 17.21 -0.92 19.61
C SER A 83 16.99 -1.49 21.01
N THR A 84 16.46 -2.72 21.11
CA THR A 84 16.29 -3.39 22.40
C THR A 84 17.63 -3.68 23.05
N LEU A 85 18.60 -4.23 22.32
CA LEU A 85 19.93 -4.52 22.84
C LEU A 85 20.64 -3.26 23.32
N LEU A 86 20.65 -2.20 22.49
CA LEU A 86 21.26 -0.93 22.84
C LEU A 86 20.54 -0.27 24.02
N GLY A 87 19.21 -0.30 24.04
CA GLY A 87 18.38 0.22 25.12
C GLY A 87 18.68 -0.46 26.46
N ILE A 88 18.85 -1.79 26.47
CA ILE A 88 19.25 -2.54 27.67
C ILE A 88 20.65 -2.12 28.11
N VAL A 89 21.63 -2.06 27.21
CA VAL A 89 23.01 -1.67 27.55
C VAL A 89 23.04 -0.27 28.16
N PHE A 90 22.40 0.71 27.52
CA PHE A 90 22.36 2.08 28.02
C PHE A 90 21.55 2.20 29.31
N GLY A 91 20.46 1.46 29.45
CA GLY A 91 19.67 1.41 30.69
C GLY A 91 20.49 0.91 31.88
N VAL A 92 21.27 -0.16 31.70
CA VAL A 92 22.16 -0.70 32.74
C VAL A 92 23.27 0.30 33.10
N LEU A 93 23.89 0.94 32.09
CA LEU A 93 24.93 1.95 32.34
C LEU A 93 24.38 3.17 33.09
N ALA A 94 23.19 3.64 32.71
CA ALA A 94 22.51 4.75 33.38
C ALA A 94 22.17 4.40 34.83
N ALA A 95 21.62 3.20 35.09
CA ALA A 95 21.30 2.74 36.44
C ALA A 95 22.55 2.68 37.34
N LYS A 96 23.68 2.17 36.82
CA LYS A 96 24.95 2.12 37.58
C LYS A 96 25.45 3.51 37.95
N ASN A 97 25.32 4.50 37.06
CA ASN A 97 25.75 5.87 37.35
C ASN A 97 24.77 6.60 38.28
N ALA A 98 23.47 6.31 38.20
CA ALA A 98 22.44 6.92 39.04
C ALA A 98 22.56 6.52 40.53
N PHE A 99 23.06 5.32 40.83
CA PHE A 99 23.25 4.83 42.20
C PHE A 99 24.59 5.22 42.84
N ARG A 100 25.40 6.04 42.17
CA ARG A 100 26.67 6.54 42.70
C ARG A 100 26.42 7.88 43.41
N LEU A 101 25.95 7.81 44.67
CA LEU A 101 25.92 8.90 45.65
C LEU A 101 27.18 8.86 46.53
#